data_AF-A0A098T4K7-F1
#
_entry.id   AF-A0A098T4K7-F1
#
_cell.length_a   1.000
_cell.length_b   1.000
_cell.length_c   1.000
_cell.angle_alpha   90.00
_cell.angle_beta   90.00
_cell.angle_gamma   90.00
#
_symmetry.space_group_name_H-M   'P 1'
#
loop_
_entity.id
_entity.type
_entity.pdbx_description
1 polymer ?
#
loop_
_entity_poly.entity_id
_entity_poly.type
_entity_poly.pdbx_seq_one_letter_code
_entity_poly.pdbx_strand_id
1 'polypeptide(L)' 'MADFVAVIRKAVDNLPENTPENRTKVYNKARAAIRRQLEAINPPPSDEAIARQLDKLDLAIEEVETEHAEALPADAN' A
#
# COMPACT_ATOMS: atom_id res chain seq x y z
N MET A 1 3.88 -6.97 -13.74
CA MET A 1 4.64 -6.18 -12.76
C MET A 1 4.05 -6.54 -11.41
N ALA A 2 4.84 -6.91 -10.40
CA ALA A 2 4.31 -7.41 -9.13
C ALA A 2 3.16 -6.53 -8.64
N ASP A 3 2.00 -7.16 -8.43
CA ASP A 3 0.71 -6.52 -8.25
C ASP A 3 0.60 -5.90 -6.85
N PHE A 4 1.47 -4.94 -6.51
CA PHE A 4 1.37 -4.18 -5.26
C PHE A 4 -0.02 -3.59 -5.10
N VAL A 5 -0.56 -3.04 -6.20
CA VAL A 5 -1.95 -2.57 -6.30
C VAL A 5 -2.92 -3.67 -5.87
N ALA A 6 -2.84 -4.88 -6.45
CA ALA A 6 -3.74 -5.97 -6.08
C ALA A 6 -3.57 -6.45 -4.63
N VAL A 7 -2.35 -6.45 -4.09
CA VAL A 7 -2.08 -6.83 -2.70
C VAL A 7 -2.66 -5.78 -1.73
N ILE A 8 -2.44 -4.50 -2.01
CA ILE A 8 -2.94 -3.40 -1.20
C ILE A 8 -4.46 -3.32 -1.29
N ARG A 9 -5.02 -3.38 -2.50
CA ARG A 9 -6.46 -3.47 -2.74
C ARG A 9 -7.07 -4.62 -1.97
N LYS A 10 -6.52 -5.84 -2.08
CA LYS A 10 -7.00 -6.99 -1.31
C LYS A 10 -6.91 -6.78 0.20
N ALA A 11 -5.85 -6.14 0.69
CA ALA A 11 -5.71 -5.86 2.12
C ALA A 11 -6.74 -4.83 2.62
N VAL A 12 -7.07 -3.86 1.76
CA VAL A 12 -8.10 -2.84 1.98
C VAL A 12 -9.51 -3.43 1.88
N ASP A 13 -9.82 -4.23 0.86
CA ASP A 13 -11.08 -4.97 0.69
C ASP A 13 -11.36 -5.94 1.84
N ASN A 14 -10.31 -6.48 2.47
CA ASN A 14 -10.43 -7.38 3.61
C ASN A 14 -10.60 -6.64 4.95
N LEU A 15 -10.63 -5.30 4.95
CA LEU A 15 -10.96 -4.53 6.15
C LEU A 15 -12.44 -4.69 6.48
N PRO A 16 -12.80 -4.87 7.77
CA PRO A 16 -14.21 -4.96 8.18
C PRO A 16 -14.95 -3.64 7.88
N GLU A 17 -14.24 -2.52 7.99
CA GLU A 17 -14.74 -1.18 7.67
C GLU A 17 -13.72 -0.48 6.79
N ASN A 18 -14.10 -0.23 5.53
CA ASN A 18 -13.27 0.38 4.51
C ASN A 18 -13.26 1.92 4.65
N THR A 19 -12.95 2.42 5.85
CA THR A 19 -12.84 3.87 6.10
C THR A 19 -11.43 4.37 5.77
N PRO A 20 -11.26 5.65 5.39
CA PRO A 20 -9.94 6.23 5.10
C PRO A 20 -8.92 6.03 6.24
N GLU A 21 -9.37 6.11 7.50
CA GLU A 21 -8.54 5.85 8.68
C GLU A 21 -8.02 4.41 8.73
N ASN A 22 -8.88 3.42 8.46
CA ASN A 22 -8.49 2.01 8.49
C ASN A 22 -7.58 1.66 7.31
N ARG A 23 -7.85 2.22 6.13
CA ARG A 23 -6.98 2.08 4.95
C ARG A 23 -5.59 2.64 5.21
N THR A 24 -5.50 3.83 5.82
CA THR A 24 -4.23 4.44 6.23
C THR A 24 -3.41 3.51 7.14
N LYS A 25 -4.06 2.79 8.08
CA LYS A 25 -3.38 1.80 8.93
C LYS A 25 -2.82 0.63 8.12
N VAL A 26 -3.52 0.15 7.09
CA VAL A 26 -3.06 -0.91 6.19
C VAL A 26 -1.84 -0.45 5.40
N TYR A 27 -1.89 0.74 4.81
CA TYR A 27 -0.79 1.29 4.02
C TYR A 27 0.51 1.42 4.83
N ASN A 28 0.42 1.95 6.05
CA ASN A 28 1.58 2.05 6.94
C ASN A 28 2.16 0.67 7.30
N LYS A 29 1.30 -0.33 7.55
CA LYS A 29 1.75 -1.71 7.79
C LYS A 29 2.42 -2.32 6.58
N ALA A 30 1.90 -2.08 5.37
CA ALA A 30 2.49 -2.58 4.14
C ALA A 30 3.91 -2.01 3.93
N ARG A 31 4.11 -0.70 4.14
CA ARG A 31 5.43 -0.06 4.06
C ARG A 31 6.44 -0.71 5.00
N ALA A 32 6.06 -0.90 6.27
CA ALA A 32 6.90 -1.55 7.26
C ALA A 32 7.21 -3.01 6.90
N ALA A 33 6.22 -3.75 6.38
CA ALA A 33 6.40 -5.14 5.97
C ALA A 33 7.35 -5.28 4.78
N ILE A 34 7.19 -4.47 3.73
CA ILE A 34 8.06 -4.49 2.56
C ILE A 34 9.49 -4.11 2.93
N ARG A 35 9.68 -3.05 3.74
CA ARG A 35 11.01 -2.68 4.24
C ARG A 35 11.68 -3.84 4.96
N ARG A 36 10.99 -4.44 5.94
CA ARG A 36 11.51 -5.58 6.69
C ARG A 36 11.82 -6.78 5.80
N GLN A 37 10.98 -7.05 4.81
CA GLN A 37 11.21 -8.12 3.84
C GLN A 37 12.47 -7.87 3.03
N LEU A 38 12.69 -6.64 2.55
CA LEU A 38 13.89 -6.26 1.80
C LEU A 38 15.15 -6.34 2.66
N GLU A 39 15.10 -5.86 3.90
CA GLU A 39 16.19 -5.95 4.87
C GLU A 39 16.54 -7.40 5.25
N ALA A 40 15.58 -8.33 5.14
CA ALA A 40 15.79 -9.76 5.41
C ALA A 40 16.39 -10.54 4.22
N ILE A 41 16.44 -9.94 3.01
CA ILE A 41 17.10 -10.56 1.85
C ILE A 41 18.61 -10.54 2.06
N ASN A 42 19.30 -11.62 1.66
CA ASN A 42 20.74 -11.74 1.80
C ASN A 42 21.40 -12.14 0.46
N PRO A 43 22.32 -11.31 -0.09
CA PRO A 43 22.75 -10.00 0.42
C PRO A 43 21.62 -8.96 0.37
N PRO A 44 21.58 -8.01 1.32
CA PRO A 44 20.56 -6.98 1.32
C PRO A 44 20.66 -6.15 0.03
N PRO A 45 19.52 -5.79 -0.58
CA PRO A 45 19.51 -4.87 -1.71
C PRO A 45 20.08 -3.51 -1.30
N SER A 46 20.68 -2.79 -2.25
CA SER A 46 21.18 -1.43 -2.01
C SER A 46 20.06 -0.49 -1.58
N ASP A 47 20.39 0.55 -0.80
CA ASP A 47 19.43 1.58 -0.36
C ASP A 47 18.61 2.16 -1.53
N GLU A 48 19.22 2.40 -2.69
CA GLU A 48 18.51 2.86 -3.89
C GLU A 48 17.44 1.87 -4.38
N ALA A 49 17.72 0.56 -4.32
CA ALA A 49 16.76 -0.46 -4.72
C ALA A 49 15.61 -0.57 -3.71
N ILE A 50 15.90 -0.41 -2.42
CA ILE A 50 14.88 -0.35 -1.36
C ILE A 50 13.99 0.88 -1.58
N ALA A 51 14.60 2.06 -1.77
CA ALA A 51 13.87 3.30 -2.02
C ALA A 51 12.96 3.18 -3.25
N ARG A 52 13.46 2.61 -4.35
CA ARG A 52 12.64 2.35 -5.56
C ARG A 52 11.47 1.40 -5.30
N GLN A 53 11.63 0.41 -4.42
CA GLN A 53 10.56 -0.53 -4.12
C GLN A 53 9.50 0.10 -3.21
N LEU A 54 9.91 0.95 -2.27
CA LEU A 54 9.00 1.74 -1.45
C LEU A 54 8.25 2.77 -2.31
N ASP A 55 8.92 3.44 -3.23
CA ASP A 55 8.30 4.38 -4.17
C ASP A 55 7.21 3.70 -5.02
N LYS A 56 7.48 2.51 -5.55
CA LYS A 56 6.46 1.70 -6.26
C LYS A 56 5.28 1.30 -5.37
N LEU A 57 5.55 1.01 -4.10
CA LEU A 57 4.50 0.72 -3.13
C LEU A 57 3.65 1.96 -2.84
N ASP A 58 4.27 3.12 -2.71
CA ASP A 58 3.59 4.41 -2.50
C ASP A 58 2.69 4.77 -3.69
N LEU A 59 3.18 4.62 -4.92
CA LEU A 59 2.37 4.80 -6.13
C LEU A 59 1.18 3.84 -6.17
N ALA A 60 1.38 2.57 -5.79
CA ALA A 60 0.29 1.59 -5.74
C ALA A 60 -0.75 1.92 -4.64
N ILE A 61 -0.31 2.48 -3.51
CA ILE A 61 -1.20 2.95 -2.45
C ILE A 61 -2.03 4.14 -2.94
N GLU A 62 -1.41 5.09 -3.63
CA GLU A 62 -2.10 6.25 -4.19
C GLU A 62 -3.16 5.83 -5.19
N GLU A 63 -2.83 4.94 -6.12
CA GLU A 63 -3.79 4.41 -7.11
C GLU A 63 -5.00 3.75 -6.43
N VAL A 64 -4.77 2.88 -5.44
CA VAL A 64 -5.84 2.21 -4.69
C VAL A 64 -6.66 3.21 -3.87
N GLU A 65 -6.02 4.18 -3.21
CA GLU A 65 -6.72 5.21 -2.45
C GLU A 65 -7.58 6.09 -3.37
N THR A 66 -7.08 6.47 -4.55
CA THR A 66 -7.84 7.19 -5.56
C THR A 66 -9.04 6.38 -6.02
N GLU A 67 -8.86 5.10 -6.39
CA GLU A 67 -9.97 4.21 -6.77
C GLU A 67 -11.05 4.14 -5.66
N HIS A 68 -10.64 3.99 -4.39
CA HIS A 68 -11.58 3.91 -3.28
C HIS A 68 -12.17 5.27 -2.87
N ALA A 69 -11.48 6.38 -3.11
CA ALA A 69 -11.98 7.72 -2.89
C ALA A 69 -13.00 8.12 -3.95
N GLU A 70 -12.80 7.73 -5.22
CA GLU A 70 -13.75 7.95 -6.32
C GLU A 70 -14.97 7.03 -6.23
N ALA A 71 -14.80 5.80 -5.72
CA ALA A 71 -15.90 4.85 -5.54
C ALA A 71 -16.84 5.20 -4.37
N LEU A 72 -16.40 6.03 -3.43
CA LEU A 72 -17.28 6.62 -2.41
C LEU A 72 -17.97 7.83 -3.05
N PRO A 73 -19.29 7.80 -3.32
CA PRO A 73 -19.98 9.01 -3.74
C PRO A 73 -19.77 10.07 -2.66
N ALA A 74 -19.51 11.29 -3.09
CA ALA A 74 -19.39 12.48 -2.25
C ALA A 74 -20.76 12.84 -1.64
N ASP A 75 -21.34 11.93 -0.87
CA ASP A 75 -22.60 12.09 -0.15
C ASP A 75 -22.31 12.01 1.35
N ALA A 76 -21.72 13.09 1.85
CA ALA A 76 -21.87 13.53 3.22
C ALA A 76 -21.94 15.06 3.20
N ASN A 77 -23.05 15.56 2.64
CA ASN A 77 -23.54 16.93 2.83
C ASN A 77 -24.33 17.02 4.14
#